data_AF-A0A924KIB0-F1
#
_entry.id   AF-A0A924KIB0-F1
#
_cell.length_a   1.000
_cell.length_b   1.000
_cell.length_c   1.000
_cell.angle_alpha   90.00
_cell.angle_beta   90.00
_cell.angle_gamma   90.00
#
_symmetry.space_group_name_H-M   'P 1'
#
loop_
_entity.id
_entity.type
_entity.pdbx_description
1 polymer ?
#
loop_
_entity_poly.entity_id
_entity_poly.type
_entity_poly.pdbx_seq_one_letter_code
_entity_poly.pdbx_strand_id
1 'polypeptide(L)' 'EDKAIIKELWEPLLKVWFTEGIDDPRISVIKVAPSEGYYWDNKHGNAIAFAKMVAGAIIGKTLDDSIEGKLEV' A
#
# COMPACT_ATOMS: atom_id res chain seq x y z
N GLU A 1 9.58 14.53 18.18
CA GLU A 1 8.57 13.83 17.38
C GLU A 1 9.24 13.01 16.28
N ASP A 2 10.00 13.66 15.39
CA ASP A 2 10.71 13.00 14.28
C ASP A 2 11.60 11.83 14.73
N LYS A 3 12.41 12.00 15.79
CA LYS A 3 13.25 10.90 16.31
C LYS A 3 12.45 9.68 16.79
N ALA A 4 11.21 9.87 17.24
CA ALA A 4 10.36 8.74 17.64
C ALA A 4 9.79 8.02 16.41
N ILE A 5 9.34 8.78 15.40
CA ILE A 5 8.85 8.22 14.12
C ILE A 5 9.99 7.52 13.35
N ILE A 6 11.19 8.11 13.32
CA ILE A 6 12.38 7.47 12.76
C ILE A 6 12.62 6.13 13.45
N LYS A 7 12.48 6.07 14.78
CA LYS A 7 12.66 4.82 15.52
C LYS A 7 11.59 3.78 15.23
N GLU A 8 10.35 4.21 15.04
CA GLU A 8 9.23 3.34 14.69
C GLU A 8 9.35 2.76 13.28
N LEU A 9 9.76 3.57 12.30
CA LEU A 9 9.87 3.19 10.89
C LEU A 9 11.24 2.60 10.51
N TRP A 10 12.17 2.47 11.46
CA TRP A 10 13.52 2.01 11.16
C TRP A 10 13.58 0.52 10.86
N GLU A 11 14.08 0.16 9.68
CA GLU A 11 14.42 -1.21 9.33
C GLU A 11 15.95 -1.39 9.20
N PRO A 12 16.52 -2.54 9.59
CA PRO A 12 17.97 -2.78 9.49
C PRO A 12 18.56 -2.55 8.09
N LEU A 13 17.77 -2.78 7.03
CA LEU A 13 18.17 -2.53 5.64
C LEU A 13 18.49 -1.05 5.37
N LEU A 14 17.86 -0.11 6.08
CA LEU A 14 18.07 1.33 5.88
C LEU A 14 19.52 1.77 6.16
N LYS A 15 20.27 0.98 6.94
CA LYS A 15 21.69 1.23 7.24
C LYS A 15 22.60 1.20 5.99
N VAL A 16 22.14 0.61 4.88
CA VAL A 16 22.85 0.65 3.59
C VAL A 16 22.97 2.09 3.06
N TRP A 17 21.98 2.94 3.33
CA TRP A 17 21.96 4.35 2.91
C TRP A 17 22.38 5.30 4.03
N PHE A 18 21.95 5.01 5.26
CA PHE A 18 22.23 5.82 6.46
C PHE A 18 23.26 5.09 7.33
N THR A 19 24.53 5.27 6.97
CA THR A 19 25.67 4.54 7.55
C THR A 19 25.86 4.80 9.04
N GLU A 20 25.41 5.95 9.57
CA GLU A 20 25.43 6.25 11.01
C GLU A 20 24.24 5.62 11.77
N GLY A 21 23.37 4.90 11.05
CA GLY A 21 22.24 4.18 11.61
C GLY A 21 21.05 5.08 11.91
N ILE A 22 20.28 4.71 12.92
CA ILE A 22 19.00 5.34 13.30
C ILE A 22 19.13 6.81 13.72
N ASP A 23 20.34 7.23 14.13
CA ASP A 23 20.65 8.59 14.56
C ASP A 23 21.38 9.41 13.47
N ASP A 24 21.47 8.90 12.23
CA ASP A 24 22.14 9.57 11.11
C ASP A 24 21.46 10.94 10.82
N PRO A 25 22.20 12.06 10.86
CA PRO A 25 21.63 13.40 10.74
C PRO A 25 21.08 13.69 9.34
N ARG A 26 21.34 12.83 8.35
CA ARG A 26 20.82 12.95 6.98
C ARG A 26 19.41 12.41 6.84
N ILE A 27 18.87 11.72 7.86
CA ILE A 27 17.52 11.18 7.82
C ILE A 27 16.50 12.33 7.87
N SER A 28 15.50 12.27 7.01
CA SER A 28 14.34 13.16 7.02
C SER A 28 13.07 12.32 6.91
N VAL A 29 12.03 12.68 7.66
CA VAL A 29 10.73 12.00 7.64
C VAL A 29 9.75 12.82 6.83
N ILE A 30 9.02 12.17 5.92
CA ILE A 30 7.96 12.80 5.14
C ILE A 30 6.63 12.24 5.63
N LYS A 31 5.74 13.14 6.07
CA LYS A 31 4.35 12.80 6.42
C LYS A 31 3.43 13.12 5.25
N VAL A 32 2.66 12.14 4.82
CA VAL A 32 1.57 12.32 3.85
C VAL A 32 0.25 12.08 4.57
N ALA A 33 -0.62 13.09 4.56
CA ALA A 33 -1.95 13.04 5.13
C ALA A 33 -2.97 13.31 4.00
N PRO A 34 -3.53 12.26 3.37
CA PRO A 34 -4.52 12.45 2.31
C PRO A 34 -5.80 13.06 2.87
N SER A 35 -6.44 13.96 2.12
CA SER A 35 -7.76 14.52 2.43
C SER A 35 -8.89 13.75 1.76
N GLU A 36 -8.63 13.20 0.58
CA GLU A 36 -9.59 12.45 -0.23
C GLU A 36 -8.86 11.40 -1.08
N GLY A 37 -9.60 10.42 -1.57
CA GLY A 37 -9.10 9.42 -2.51
C GLY A 37 -10.22 8.72 -3.26
N TYR A 38 -9.89 8.11 -4.39
CA TYR A 38 -10.76 7.17 -5.08
C TYR A 38 -10.05 5.82 -5.15
N TYR A 39 -10.75 4.75 -4.79
CA TYR A 39 -10.16 3.41 -4.74
C TYR A 39 -10.89 2.43 -5.66
N TRP A 40 -10.14 1.41 -6.06
CA TRP A 40 -10.63 0.21 -6.72
C TRP A 40 -10.01 -0.99 -6.00
N ASP A 41 -10.82 -1.99 -5.67
CA ASP A 41 -10.34 -3.23 -5.04
C ASP A 41 -11.19 -4.44 -5.46
N ASN A 42 -10.71 -5.63 -5.14
CA ASN A 42 -11.43 -6.89 -5.28
C ASN A 42 -12.35 -7.10 -4.08
N LYS A 43 -13.67 -7.09 -4.32
CA LYS A 43 -14.69 -7.24 -3.29
C LYS A 43 -14.52 -8.49 -2.44
N HIS A 44 -14.06 -9.59 -3.03
CA HIS A 44 -13.89 -10.87 -2.34
C HIS A 44 -12.41 -11.30 -2.22
N GLY A 45 -11.48 -10.35 -2.41
CA GLY A 45 -10.05 -10.59 -2.35
C GLY A 45 -9.46 -11.30 -3.57
N ASN A 46 -8.12 -11.30 -3.62
CA ASN A 46 -7.37 -11.63 -4.84
C ASN A 46 -7.58 -13.07 -5.34
N ALA A 47 -7.76 -14.04 -4.45
CA ALA A 47 -7.95 -15.43 -4.85
C ALA A 47 -9.29 -15.66 -5.57
N ILE A 48 -10.37 -15.06 -5.06
CA ILE A 48 -11.71 -15.18 -5.66
C ILE A 48 -11.79 -14.39 -6.96
N ALA A 49 -11.22 -13.17 -6.99
CA ALA A 49 -11.09 -12.39 -8.20
C ALA A 49 -10.34 -13.15 -9.30
N PHE A 50 -9.24 -13.84 -8.97
CA PHE A 50 -8.50 -14.67 -9.92
C PHE A 50 -9.34 -15.83 -10.45
N ALA A 51 -10.06 -16.56 -9.59
CA ALA A 51 -10.92 -17.66 -10.01
C ALA A 51 -12.04 -17.17 -10.97
N LYS A 52 -12.65 -16.01 -10.66
CA LYS A 52 -13.65 -15.36 -11.53
C LYS A 52 -13.06 -14.93 -12.87
N MET A 53 -11.83 -14.39 -12.88
CA MET A 53 -11.12 -14.04 -14.11
C MET A 53 -10.90 -15.26 -15.00
N VAL A 54 -10.38 -16.36 -14.43
CA VAL A 54 -10.15 -17.62 -15.17
C VAL A 54 -11.46 -18.17 -15.73
N ALA A 55 -12.49 -18.27 -14.90
CA ALA A 55 -13.80 -18.73 -15.34
C ALA A 55 -14.38 -17.84 -16.45
N GLY A 56 -14.28 -16.52 -16.29
CA GLY A 56 -14.74 -15.52 -17.25
C GLY A 56 -14.06 -15.65 -18.62
N ALA A 57 -12.75 -15.88 -18.63
CA ALA A 57 -11.98 -16.12 -19.85
C ALA A 57 -12.43 -17.38 -20.59
N ILE A 58 -12.80 -18.44 -19.87
CA ILE A 58 -13.30 -19.70 -20.44
C ILE A 58 -14.71 -19.52 -21.03
N ILE A 59 -15.60 -18.85 -20.30
CA ILE A 59 -17.02 -18.70 -20.71
C ILE A 59 -17.26 -17.49 -21.63
N GLY A 60 -16.23 -16.68 -21.90
CA GLY A 60 -16.33 -15.47 -22.71
C GLY A 60 -17.18 -14.35 -22.08
N LYS A 61 -17.27 -14.32 -20.74
CA LYS A 61 -18.03 -13.29 -20.01
C LYS A 61 -17.17 -12.67 -18.91
N THR A 62 -17.31 -11.36 -18.73
CA THR A 62 -16.70 -10.68 -17.59
C THR A 62 -17.45 -11.05 -16.32
N LEU A 63 -16.76 -11.69 -15.39
CA LEU A 63 -17.24 -11.91 -14.02
C LEU A 63 -16.65 -10.81 -13.14
N ASP A 64 -17.37 -9.71 -13.03
CA ASP A 64 -16.91 -8.54 -12.28
C ASP A 64 -16.86 -8.83 -10.77
N ASP A 65 -15.72 -8.55 -10.17
CA ASP A 65 -15.48 -8.64 -8.73
C ASP A 65 -14.99 -7.31 -8.13
N SER A 66 -15.08 -6.23 -8.90
CA SER A 66 -14.63 -4.92 -8.46
C SER A 66 -15.57 -4.31 -7.43
N ILE A 67 -14.98 -3.57 -6.51
CA ILE A 67 -15.63 -2.57 -5.68
C ILE A 67 -14.83 -1.28 -5.82
N GLU A 68 -15.52 -0.16 -5.98
CA GLU A 68 -14.90 1.15 -6.14
C GLU A 68 -15.66 2.21 -5.33
N GLY A 69 -14.99 3.31 -5.01
CA GLY A 69 -15.65 4.39 -4.29
C GLY A 69 -14.75 5.58 -3.97
N LYS A 70 -15.41 6.66 -3.53
CA LYS A 70 -14.76 7.82 -2.92
C LYS A 70 -14.49 7.55 -1.45
N LEU A 71 -13.31 7.97 -0.99
CA LEU A 71 -12.90 8.00 0.40
C LEU A 71 -12.71 9.47 0.78
N GLU A 72 -13.37 9.88 1.86
CA GLU A 72 -13.09 11.11 2.59
C GLU A 72 -12.43 10.69 3.90
N VAL A 73 -11.30 11.34 4.27
CA VAL A 73 -10.43 10.95 5.39
C VAL A 73 -10.58 11.92 6.55
#